data_AF-A0A151BR70-F1
#
_entry.id   AF-A0A151BR70-F1
#
_cell.length_a   1.000
_cell.length_b   1.000
_cell.length_c   1.000
_cell.angle_alpha   90.00
_cell.angle_beta   90.00
_cell.angle_gamma   90.00
#
_symmetry.space_group_name_H-M   'P 1'
#
loop_
_entity.id
_entity.type
_entity.pdbx_description
1 polymer ?
#
loop_
_entity_poly.entity_id
_entity_poly.type
_entity_poly.pdbx_seq_one_letter_code
_entity_poly.pdbx_strand_id
1 'polypeptide(L)'
;MFFLAGIGVLRALWLPILDVSPKILRLGDIVYVPYMILIFLLEHMFRLMGVHLPPTKFEAAPSLMIMMLGLLIFLLGTTTWLYGKFRGYRIIDFWIYRFSRHPQYLGFIVWSYGLLILAAITPSPRGDYIPPPSLPWLIFTLTLIGSALNEESNLIKKYGEEYVKYRAETPFMIPLPKPLINLLTMPVRALFGKSMPERRREIIGALLIYGLILALLSTPMALKP
;
A
#
# COMPACT_ATOMS: atom_id res chain seq x y z
N MET A 1 10.57 -4.36 17.67
CA MET A 1 11.67 -3.57 17.07
C MET A 1 11.12 -2.90 15.83
N PHE A 2 11.13 -1.57 15.86
CA PHE A 2 10.23 -0.75 15.05
C PHE A 2 10.70 -0.61 13.60
N PHE A 3 9.71 -0.65 12.71
CA PHE A 3 9.75 -0.46 11.25
C PHE A 3 10.61 0.70 10.70
N LEU A 4 10.91 1.67 11.56
CA LEU A 4 11.69 2.86 11.23
C LEU A 4 12.85 3.04 12.22
N ALA A 5 13.32 2.00 12.91
CA ALA A 5 14.52 2.12 13.75
C ALA A 5 15.80 2.31 12.91
N GLY A 6 15.82 1.84 11.65
CA GLY A 6 16.87 2.16 10.68
C GLY A 6 16.75 3.55 10.06
N ILE A 7 15.57 4.19 10.14
CA ILE A 7 15.34 5.58 9.74
C ILE A 7 14.57 6.29 10.87
N GLY A 8 15.13 6.26 12.09
CA GLY A 8 14.50 6.88 13.27
C GLY A 8 14.24 8.37 13.06
N VAL A 9 15.00 8.98 12.14
CA VAL A 9 14.87 10.36 11.68
C VAL A 9 13.49 10.67 11.09
N LEU A 10 12.85 9.75 10.36
CA LEU A 10 11.52 10.03 9.81
C LEU A 10 10.47 10.19 10.90
N ARG A 11 10.68 9.60 12.10
CA ARG A 11 9.78 9.86 13.24
C ARG A 11 9.78 11.31 13.67
N ALA A 12 10.93 11.98 13.55
CA ALA A 12 11.04 13.39 13.90
C ALA A 12 10.09 14.27 13.08
N LEU A 13 9.71 13.85 11.86
CA LEU A 13 8.75 14.57 11.03
C LEU A 13 7.34 14.58 11.61
N TRP A 14 6.97 13.58 12.41
CA TRP A 14 5.61 13.43 12.95
C TRP A 14 5.52 13.67 14.46
N LEU A 15 6.66 13.81 15.16
CA LEU A 15 6.69 14.20 16.58
C LEU A 15 5.91 15.50 16.85
N PRO A 16 6.04 16.57 16.03
CA PRO A 16 5.25 17.78 16.23
C PRO A 16 3.74 17.54 16.12
N ILE A 17 3.31 16.55 15.31
CA ILE A 17 1.90 16.21 15.12
C ILE A 17 1.37 15.41 16.32
N LEU A 18 2.21 14.53 16.89
CA LEU A 18 1.91 13.81 18.14
C LEU A 18 1.66 14.79 19.28
N ASP A 19 2.48 15.84 19.39
CA ASP A 19 2.37 16.86 20.44
C ASP A 19 1.10 17.71 20.31
N VAL A 20 0.63 17.97 19.08
CA VAL A 20 -0.59 18.76 18.83
C VAL A 20 -1.86 17.93 19.02
N SER A 21 -1.95 16.76 18.39
CA SER A 21 -3.10 15.85 18.55
C SER A 21 -2.78 14.45 18.03
N PRO A 22 -2.63 13.46 18.93
CA PRO A 22 -2.43 12.06 18.56
C PRO A 22 -3.55 11.49 17.69
N LYS A 23 -4.76 12.06 17.78
CA LYS A 23 -5.94 11.62 17.00
C LYS A 23 -5.79 11.89 15.50
N ILE A 24 -5.00 12.88 15.10
CA ILE A 24 -4.77 13.18 13.68
C ILE A 24 -4.07 12.01 12.99
N LEU A 25 -3.13 11.35 13.67
CA LEU A 25 -2.40 10.21 13.10
C LEU A 25 -3.29 9.00 12.82
N ARG A 26 -4.47 8.94 13.46
CA ARG A 26 -5.47 7.90 13.28
C ARG A 26 -6.39 8.11 12.08
N LEU A 27 -6.24 9.23 11.35
CA LEU A 27 -6.97 9.47 10.09
C LEU A 27 -6.55 8.51 8.96
N GLY A 28 -5.66 7.55 9.21
CA GLY A 28 -5.40 6.43 8.31
C GLY A 28 -5.97 5.11 8.79
N ASP A 29 -6.70 5.03 9.91
CA ASP A 29 -7.08 3.75 10.54
C ASP A 29 -7.93 2.84 9.63
N ILE A 30 -8.56 3.38 8.59
CA ILE A 30 -9.26 2.58 7.56
C ILE A 30 -8.35 1.52 6.93
N VAL A 31 -7.04 1.77 6.88
CA VAL A 31 -6.07 0.83 6.29
C VAL A 31 -5.99 -0.48 7.07
N TYR A 32 -6.43 -0.53 8.33
CA TYR A 32 -6.47 -1.76 9.13
C TYR A 32 -7.65 -2.67 8.77
N VAL A 33 -8.73 -2.12 8.18
CA VAL A 33 -9.97 -2.86 7.92
C VAL A 33 -9.76 -4.12 7.07
N PRO A 34 -9.01 -4.09 5.95
CA PRO A 34 -8.75 -5.31 5.18
C PRO A 34 -8.09 -6.42 6.01
N TYR A 35 -7.18 -6.04 6.92
CA TYR A 35 -6.52 -6.99 7.80
C TYR A 35 -7.46 -7.52 8.89
N MET A 36 -8.30 -6.66 9.47
CA MET A 36 -9.31 -7.08 10.44
C MET A 36 -10.30 -8.08 9.84
N ILE A 37 -10.75 -7.85 8.60
CA ILE A 37 -11.61 -8.79 7.87
C ILE A 37 -10.89 -10.13 7.65
N LEU A 38 -9.61 -10.09 7.25
CA LEU A 38 -8.80 -11.30 7.07
C LEU A 38 -8.71 -12.11 8.37
N ILE A 39 -8.37 -11.46 9.49
CA ILE A 39 -8.28 -12.12 10.80
C ILE A 39 -9.62 -12.69 11.23
N PHE A 40 -10.71 -11.92 11.10
CA PHE A 40 -12.05 -12.39 11.42
C PHE A 40 -12.42 -13.67 10.66
N LEU A 41 -12.15 -13.70 9.35
CA LEU A 41 -12.43 -14.88 8.51
C LEU A 41 -11.56 -16.07 8.89
N LEU A 42 -10.26 -15.86 9.09
CA LEU A 42 -9.35 -16.92 9.51
C LEU A 42 -9.78 -17.47 10.87
N GLU A 43 -10.06 -16.61 11.85
CA GLU A 43 -10.41 -17.03 13.21
C GLU A 43 -11.70 -17.85 13.21
N HIS A 44 -12.68 -17.44 12.38
CA HIS A 44 -13.89 -18.21 12.17
C HIS A 44 -13.59 -19.59 11.57
N MET A 45 -12.75 -19.68 10.52
CA MET A 45 -12.36 -20.96 9.92
C MET A 45 -11.62 -21.88 10.90
N PHE A 46 -10.65 -21.38 11.66
CA PHE A 46 -9.90 -22.19 12.63
C PHE A 46 -10.78 -22.68 13.78
N ARG A 47 -11.75 -21.87 14.24
CA ARG A 47 -12.76 -22.29 15.21
C ARG A 47 -13.61 -23.44 14.69
N LEU A 48 -14.04 -23.40 13.41
CA LEU A 48 -14.76 -24.51 12.78
C LEU A 48 -13.93 -25.80 12.71
N MET A 49 -12.60 -25.70 12.65
CA MET A 49 -11.66 -26.83 12.66
C MET A 49 -11.27 -27.29 14.08
N GLY A 50 -11.84 -26.71 15.14
CA GLY A 50 -11.52 -27.05 16.53
C GLY A 50 -10.17 -26.54 17.04
N VAL A 51 -9.47 -25.70 16.26
CA VAL A 51 -8.16 -25.16 16.62
C VAL A 51 -8.32 -23.85 17.38
N HIS A 52 -7.80 -23.80 18.61
CA HIS A 52 -7.83 -22.62 19.45
C HIS A 52 -6.41 -22.09 19.65
N LEU A 53 -6.06 -21.04 18.92
CA LEU A 53 -4.78 -20.34 19.06
C LEU A 53 -4.95 -19.11 19.95
N PRO A 54 -3.92 -18.71 20.73
CA PRO A 54 -3.97 -17.46 21.46
C PRO A 54 -4.07 -16.27 20.47
N PRO A 55 -4.91 -15.25 20.74
CA PRO A 55 -5.18 -14.15 19.81
C PRO A 55 -3.92 -13.46 19.29
N THR A 56 -2.93 -13.29 20.17
CA THR A 56 -1.65 -12.63 19.85
C THR A 56 -0.84 -13.36 18.78
N LYS A 57 -0.79 -14.70 18.80
CA LYS A 57 -0.11 -15.49 17.76
C LYS A 57 -0.91 -15.51 16.46
N PHE A 58 -2.24 -15.48 16.59
CA PHE A 58 -3.16 -15.50 15.47
C PHE A 58 -3.05 -14.24 14.60
N GLU A 59 -2.86 -13.09 15.22
CA GLU A 59 -2.62 -11.82 14.54
C GLU A 59 -1.15 -11.68 14.07
N ALA A 60 -0.16 -12.12 14.86
CA ALA A 60 1.23 -11.90 14.45
C ALA A 60 1.65 -12.70 13.20
N ALA A 61 1.21 -13.95 13.06
CA ALA A 61 1.67 -14.81 11.97
C ALA A 61 1.25 -14.33 10.57
N PRO A 62 -0.03 -14.01 10.29
CA PRO A 62 -0.42 -13.49 8.97
C PRO A 62 0.26 -12.16 8.64
N SER A 63 0.49 -11.30 9.64
CA SER A 63 1.19 -10.03 9.46
C SER A 63 2.64 -10.25 8.97
N LEU A 64 3.35 -11.20 9.59
CA LEU A 64 4.70 -11.58 9.18
C LEU A 64 4.72 -12.23 7.78
N MET A 65 3.74 -13.06 7.45
CA MET A 65 3.63 -13.67 6.12
C MET A 65 3.43 -12.61 5.02
N ILE A 66 2.54 -11.63 5.25
CA ILE A 66 2.33 -10.50 4.36
C ILE A 66 3.64 -9.71 4.19
N MET A 67 4.32 -9.42 5.30
CA MET A 67 5.60 -8.70 5.27
C MET A 67 6.66 -9.44 4.43
N MET A 68 6.84 -10.74 4.67
CA MET A 68 7.83 -11.55 3.94
C MET A 68 7.48 -11.71 2.46
N LEU A 69 6.20 -11.88 2.13
CA LEU A 69 5.72 -11.93 0.76
C LEU A 69 5.99 -10.60 0.03
N GLY A 70 5.69 -9.48 0.68
CA GLY A 70 5.99 -8.15 0.13
C GLY A 70 7.48 -7.96 -0.13
N LEU A 71 8.34 -8.38 0.82
CA LEU A 71 9.78 -8.31 0.65
C LEU A 71 10.26 -9.15 -0.53
N LEU A 72 9.74 -10.38 -0.67
CA LEU A 72 10.06 -11.25 -1.80
C LEU A 72 9.67 -10.60 -3.14
N ILE A 73 8.44 -10.06 -3.24
CA ILE A 73 7.96 -9.37 -4.45
C ILE A 73 8.85 -8.15 -4.76
N PHE A 74 9.22 -7.37 -3.75
CA PHE A 74 10.09 -6.20 -3.90
C PHE A 74 11.47 -6.59 -4.42
N LEU A 75 12.09 -7.62 -3.85
CA LEU A 75 13.40 -8.11 -4.28
C LEU A 75 13.35 -8.65 -5.71
N LEU A 76 12.35 -9.46 -6.05
CA LEU A 76 12.17 -9.96 -7.42
C LEU A 76 11.95 -8.83 -8.42
N GLY A 77 11.11 -7.85 -8.08
CA GLY A 77 10.87 -6.65 -8.89
C GLY A 77 12.14 -5.83 -9.09
N THR A 78 12.92 -5.63 -8.04
CA THR A 78 14.17 -4.85 -8.09
C THR A 78 15.22 -5.57 -8.92
N THR A 79 15.41 -6.86 -8.71
CA THR A 79 16.34 -7.70 -9.48
C THR A 79 15.97 -7.72 -10.96
N THR A 80 14.69 -7.91 -11.30
CA THR A 80 14.22 -7.93 -12.69
C THR A 80 14.47 -6.59 -13.37
N TRP A 81 14.20 -5.48 -12.67
CA TRP A 81 14.43 -4.14 -13.19
C TRP A 81 15.90 -3.82 -13.39
N LEU A 82 16.75 -4.12 -12.40
CA LEU A 82 18.19 -3.92 -12.50
C LEU A 82 18.76 -4.72 -13.66
N TYR A 83 18.38 -6.00 -13.76
CA TYR A 83 18.78 -6.85 -14.88
C TYR A 83 18.35 -6.24 -16.22
N GLY A 84 17.09 -5.80 -16.34
CA GLY A 84 16.58 -5.16 -17.54
C GLY A 84 17.36 -3.89 -17.91
N LYS A 85 17.69 -3.05 -16.92
CA LYS A 85 18.48 -1.84 -17.12
C LYS A 85 19.91 -2.12 -17.56
N PHE A 86 20.60 -3.06 -16.91
CA PHE A 86 21.97 -3.43 -17.28
C PHE A 86 22.06 -4.07 -18.67
N ARG A 87 21.02 -4.78 -19.10
CA ARG A 87 20.93 -5.36 -20.45
C ARG A 87 20.42 -4.39 -21.51
N GLY A 88 20.08 -3.15 -21.15
CA GLY A 88 19.64 -2.14 -22.10
C GLY A 88 18.22 -2.33 -22.63
N TYR A 89 17.36 -3.10 -21.95
CA TYR A 89 15.96 -3.25 -22.35
C TYR A 89 15.22 -1.92 -22.26
N ARG A 90 14.42 -1.64 -23.29
CA ARG A 90 13.59 -0.41 -23.38
C ARG A 90 12.41 -0.48 -22.42
N ILE A 91 11.67 -1.59 -22.48
CA ILE A 91 10.54 -1.92 -21.61
C ILE A 91 10.89 -3.23 -20.91
N ILE A 92 10.52 -3.33 -19.63
CA ILE A 92 10.74 -4.50 -18.80
C ILE A 92 9.36 -5.13 -18.57
N ASP A 93 9.06 -6.14 -19.38
CA ASP A 93 7.76 -6.84 -19.47
C ASP A 93 7.86 -8.35 -19.14
N PHE A 94 9.06 -8.81 -18.74
CA PHE A 94 9.35 -10.21 -18.45
C PHE A 94 9.39 -10.53 -16.95
N TRP A 95 9.43 -11.83 -16.64
CA TRP A 95 9.43 -12.37 -15.26
C TRP A 95 8.28 -11.81 -14.42
N ILE A 96 8.59 -11.20 -13.27
CA ILE A 96 7.57 -10.65 -12.37
C ILE A 96 6.82 -9.46 -12.99
N TYR A 97 7.45 -8.74 -13.92
CA TYR A 97 6.81 -7.63 -14.63
C TYR A 97 5.69 -8.11 -15.56
N ARG A 98 5.72 -9.37 -16.02
CA ARG A 98 4.62 -9.95 -16.82
C ARG A 98 3.29 -10.00 -16.05
N PHE A 99 3.35 -10.06 -14.72
CA PHE A 99 2.17 -10.19 -13.86
C PHE A 99 1.74 -8.88 -13.20
N SER A 100 2.61 -7.88 -13.20
CA SER A 100 2.41 -6.60 -12.53
C SER A 100 3.32 -5.57 -13.16
N ARG A 101 2.82 -4.42 -13.59
CA ARG A 101 3.66 -3.37 -14.19
C ARG A 101 4.56 -2.67 -13.16
N HIS A 102 4.16 -2.71 -11.89
CA HIS A 102 4.84 -2.03 -10.77
C HIS A 102 5.09 -2.99 -9.59
N PRO A 103 5.81 -4.12 -9.81
CA PRO A 103 5.98 -5.15 -8.79
C PRO A 103 6.84 -4.64 -7.63
N GLN A 104 7.80 -3.75 -7.87
CA GLN A 104 8.59 -3.12 -6.81
C GLN A 104 7.72 -2.29 -5.87
N TYR A 105 6.95 -1.36 -6.42
CA TYR A 105 6.04 -0.53 -5.63
C TYR A 105 5.02 -1.39 -4.88
N LEU A 106 4.45 -2.41 -5.54
CA LEU A 106 3.56 -3.37 -4.89
C LEU A 106 4.23 -4.08 -3.72
N GLY A 107 5.41 -4.67 -3.95
CA GLY A 107 6.17 -5.38 -2.93
C GLY A 107 6.47 -4.49 -1.74
N PHE A 108 6.85 -3.23 -1.97
CA PHE A 108 7.14 -2.27 -0.91
C PHE A 108 5.89 -1.86 -0.13
N ILE A 109 4.76 -1.66 -0.80
CA ILE A 109 3.46 -1.40 -0.15
C ILE A 109 3.06 -2.60 0.71
N VAL A 110 3.13 -3.83 0.18
CA VAL A 110 2.74 -5.06 0.89
C VAL A 110 3.67 -5.32 2.08
N TRP A 111 4.97 -5.14 1.89
CA TRP A 111 5.97 -5.29 2.95
C TRP A 111 5.73 -4.29 4.08
N SER A 112 5.61 -3.00 3.72
CA SER A 112 5.37 -1.93 4.68
C SER A 112 4.04 -2.08 5.41
N TYR A 113 3.02 -2.62 4.73
CA TYR A 113 1.73 -2.92 5.32
C TYR A 113 1.83 -4.01 6.38
N GLY A 114 2.47 -5.14 6.07
CA GLY A 114 2.69 -6.22 7.04
C GLY A 114 3.47 -5.74 8.28
N LEU A 115 4.32 -4.74 8.11
CA LEU A 115 5.08 -4.15 9.21
C LEU A 115 4.30 -3.07 9.98
N LEU A 116 3.40 -2.32 9.32
CA LEU A 116 2.43 -1.44 9.98
C LEU A 116 1.52 -2.24 10.92
N ILE A 117 0.99 -3.39 10.46
CA ILE A 117 0.16 -4.28 11.27
C ILE A 117 0.97 -4.81 12.46
N LEU A 118 2.18 -5.32 12.23
CA LEU A 118 3.03 -5.83 13.30
C LEU A 118 3.33 -4.77 14.36
N ALA A 119 3.56 -3.52 13.94
CA ALA A 119 3.75 -2.39 14.83
C ALA A 119 2.48 -2.03 15.62
N ALA A 120 1.29 -2.27 15.08
CA ALA A 120 0.02 -2.01 15.76
C ALA A 120 -0.31 -3.05 16.83
N ILE A 121 0.05 -4.32 16.60
CA ILE A 121 -0.24 -5.43 17.53
C ILE A 121 0.88 -5.66 18.55
N THR A 122 2.12 -5.23 18.25
CA THR A 122 3.26 -5.42 19.17
C THR A 122 3.25 -4.33 20.24
N PRO A 123 3.23 -4.68 21.54
CA PRO A 123 3.30 -3.71 22.62
C PRO A 123 4.56 -2.84 22.51
N SER A 124 4.41 -1.54 22.80
CA SER A 124 5.55 -0.62 22.85
C SER A 124 6.52 -1.05 23.96
N PRO A 125 7.83 -1.20 23.68
CA PRO A 125 8.80 -1.41 24.73
C PRO A 125 8.77 -0.21 25.67
N ARG A 126 8.43 -0.45 26.95
CA ARG A 126 8.30 0.55 28.04
C ARG A 126 6.91 1.18 28.25
N GLY A 127 5.85 0.67 27.62
CA GLY A 127 4.47 1.05 27.99
C GLY A 127 4.00 2.41 27.46
N ASP A 128 4.81 3.12 26.66
CA ASP A 128 4.36 4.32 25.97
C ASP A 128 3.35 3.98 24.86
N TYR A 129 2.17 4.60 24.93
CA TYR A 129 1.17 4.51 23.86
C TYR A 129 1.58 5.44 22.71
N ILE A 130 2.15 4.86 21.66
CA ILE A 130 2.37 5.55 20.40
C ILE A 130 1.31 5.03 19.44
N PRO A 131 0.33 5.85 19.02
CA PRO A 131 -0.66 5.40 18.05
C PRO A 131 0.07 4.91 16.80
N PRO A 132 -0.32 3.75 16.24
CA PRO A 132 0.26 3.25 15.01
C PRO A 132 0.19 4.34 13.91
N PRO A 133 1.27 4.56 13.13
CA PRO A 133 1.33 5.69 12.20
C PRO A 133 0.54 5.41 10.92
N SER A 134 -0.77 5.18 11.05
CA SER A 134 -1.67 4.81 9.96
C SER A 134 -1.81 5.91 8.92
N LEU A 135 -1.94 7.18 9.35
CA LEU A 135 -1.96 8.33 8.43
C LEU A 135 -0.62 8.51 7.67
N PRO A 136 0.56 8.52 8.33
CA PRO A 136 1.84 8.54 7.61
C PRO A 136 1.99 7.39 6.61
N TRP A 137 1.57 6.17 6.96
CA TRP A 137 1.60 5.03 6.04
C TRP A 137 0.65 5.23 4.86
N LEU A 138 -0.55 5.78 5.08
CA LEU A 138 -1.49 6.11 4.02
C LEU A 138 -0.91 7.14 3.03
N ILE A 139 -0.37 8.25 3.53
CA ILE A 139 0.28 9.28 2.71
C ILE A 139 1.44 8.69 1.92
N PHE A 140 2.25 7.86 2.57
CA PHE A 140 3.37 7.18 1.94
C PHE A 140 2.91 6.26 0.80
N THR A 141 1.90 5.43 1.02
CA THR A 141 1.31 4.54 0.01
C THR A 141 0.72 5.32 -1.16
N LEU A 142 -0.01 6.41 -0.91
CA LEU A 142 -0.52 7.30 -1.95
C LEU A 142 0.62 7.92 -2.76
N THR A 143 1.72 8.31 -2.11
CA THR A 143 2.91 8.85 -2.78
C THR A 143 3.56 7.81 -3.70
N LEU A 144 3.67 6.55 -3.27
CA LEU A 144 4.18 5.46 -4.10
C LEU A 144 3.28 5.19 -5.32
N ILE A 145 1.96 5.16 -5.13
CA ILE A 145 0.99 5.02 -6.23
C ILE A 145 1.11 6.20 -7.19
N GLY A 146 1.25 7.43 -6.67
CA GLY A 146 1.49 8.63 -7.44
C GLY A 146 2.76 8.57 -8.28
N SER A 147 3.85 8.07 -7.70
CA SER A 147 5.12 7.84 -8.39
C SER A 147 4.96 6.86 -9.54
N ALA A 148 4.31 5.71 -9.30
CA ALA A 148 4.04 4.70 -10.32
C ALA A 148 3.16 5.26 -11.48
N LEU A 149 2.14 6.07 -11.18
CA LEU A 149 1.31 6.74 -12.18
C LEU A 149 2.12 7.74 -13.04
N ASN A 150 2.98 8.53 -12.39
CA ASN A 150 3.85 9.46 -13.08
C ASN A 150 4.91 8.74 -13.93
N GLU A 151 5.38 7.58 -13.47
CA GLU A 151 6.26 6.69 -14.23
C GLU A 151 5.57 6.17 -15.50
N GLU A 152 4.34 5.65 -15.42
CA GLU A 152 3.58 5.24 -16.62
C GLU A 152 3.43 6.39 -17.61
N SER A 153 3.13 7.59 -17.10
CA SER A 153 2.98 8.79 -17.93
C SER A 153 4.26 9.16 -18.67
N ASN A 154 5.43 8.94 -18.05
CA ASN A 154 6.73 9.15 -18.70
C ASN A 154 7.07 8.02 -19.69
N LEU A 155 6.72 6.77 -19.37
CA LEU A 155 6.95 5.62 -20.24
C LEU A 155 6.08 5.70 -21.50
N ILE A 156 4.82 6.12 -21.40
CA ILE A 156 3.96 6.38 -22.56
C ILE A 156 4.57 7.46 -23.46
N LYS A 157 5.06 8.57 -22.88
CA LYS A 157 5.72 9.63 -23.66
C LYS A 157 7.01 9.16 -24.35
N LYS A 158 7.74 8.23 -23.72
CA LYS A 158 9.05 7.78 -24.21
C LYS A 158 8.95 6.64 -25.23
N TYR A 159 8.03 5.72 -25.03
CA TYR A 159 7.93 4.47 -25.80
C TYR A 159 6.62 4.32 -26.58
N GLY A 160 5.68 5.27 -26.43
CA GLY A 160 4.46 5.33 -27.23
C GLY A 160 3.63 4.05 -27.18
N GLU A 161 3.25 3.56 -28.37
CA GLU A 161 2.38 2.39 -28.55
C GLU A 161 2.93 1.10 -27.94
N GLU A 162 4.26 0.94 -27.92
CA GLU A 162 4.92 -0.25 -27.36
C GLU A 162 4.55 -0.44 -25.87
N TYR A 163 4.59 0.65 -25.11
CA TYR A 163 4.19 0.63 -23.70
C TYR A 163 2.67 0.57 -23.52
N VAL A 164 1.89 1.17 -24.42
CA VAL A 164 0.42 1.07 -24.39
C VAL A 164 -0.03 -0.38 -24.56
N LYS A 165 0.61 -1.15 -25.45
CA LYS A 165 0.33 -2.58 -25.63
C LYS A 165 0.62 -3.36 -24.35
N TYR A 166 1.80 -3.17 -23.75
CA TYR A 166 2.14 -3.79 -22.47
C TYR A 166 1.15 -3.40 -21.35
N ARG A 167 0.73 -2.13 -21.30
CA ARG A 167 -0.27 -1.62 -20.35
C ARG A 167 -1.64 -2.27 -20.51
N ALA A 168 -2.01 -2.68 -21.72
CA ALA A 168 -3.28 -3.36 -21.98
C ALA A 168 -3.27 -4.84 -21.52
N GLU A 169 -2.10 -5.49 -21.58
CA GLU A 169 -1.96 -6.93 -21.32
C GLU A 169 -1.64 -7.25 -19.84
N THR A 170 -0.93 -6.36 -19.15
CA THR A 170 -0.46 -6.59 -17.78
C THR A 170 -1.17 -5.64 -16.80
N PRO A 171 -1.61 -6.06 -15.60
CA PRO A 171 -2.26 -5.17 -14.63
C PRO A 171 -1.30 -4.17 -13.97
N PHE A 172 -1.82 -3.03 -13.47
CA PHE A 172 -1.01 -1.96 -12.85
C PHE A 172 -0.15 -2.45 -11.68
N MET A 173 -0.77 -3.06 -10.67
CA MET A 173 -0.08 -3.65 -9.52
C MET A 173 -0.61 -5.06 -9.26
N ILE A 174 -1.91 -5.20 -9.04
CA ILE A 174 -2.58 -6.48 -8.77
C ILE A 174 -3.67 -6.75 -9.83
N PRO A 175 -3.86 -8.02 -10.24
CA PRO A 175 -4.97 -8.39 -11.12
C PRO A 175 -6.28 -8.29 -10.32
N LEU A 176 -7.15 -7.36 -10.72
CA LEU A 176 -8.45 -7.15 -10.09
C LEU A 176 -9.59 -7.48 -11.08
N PRO A 177 -10.74 -7.98 -10.60
CA PRO A 177 -11.91 -8.19 -11.44
C PRO A 177 -12.46 -6.84 -11.93
N LYS A 178 -12.99 -6.82 -13.16
CA LYS A 178 -13.49 -5.59 -13.83
C LYS A 178 -14.46 -4.76 -12.98
N PRO A 179 -15.44 -5.34 -12.24
CA PRO A 179 -16.34 -4.56 -11.39
C PRO A 179 -15.59 -3.76 -10.31
N LEU A 180 -14.57 -4.37 -9.69
CA LEU A 180 -13.77 -3.71 -8.67
C LEU A 180 -12.91 -2.60 -9.27
N ILE A 181 -12.33 -2.81 -10.45
CA ILE A 181 -11.62 -1.75 -11.19
C ILE A 181 -12.55 -0.57 -11.50
N ASN A 182 -13.78 -0.85 -11.95
CA ASN A 182 -14.76 0.19 -12.25
C ASN A 182 -15.15 0.99 -11.00
N LEU A 183 -15.40 0.31 -9.88
CA LEU A 183 -15.68 0.96 -8.60
C LEU A 183 -14.51 1.82 -8.14
N LEU A 184 -13.30 1.26 -8.11
CA LEU A 184 -12.11 1.98 -7.66
C LEU A 184 -11.82 3.19 -8.53
N THR A 185 -12.01 3.10 -9.85
CA THR A 185 -11.74 4.22 -10.78
C THR A 185 -12.89 5.23 -10.89
N MET A 186 -14.03 5.00 -10.24
CA MET A 186 -15.21 5.87 -10.32
C MET A 186 -14.92 7.33 -9.92
N PRO A 187 -14.24 7.63 -8.80
CA PRO A 187 -13.95 9.02 -8.43
C PRO A 187 -13.09 9.74 -9.47
N VAL A 188 -12.08 9.05 -10.01
CA VAL A 188 -11.19 9.59 -11.05
C VAL A 188 -11.95 9.83 -12.36
N ARG A 189 -12.83 8.90 -12.76
CA ARG A 189 -13.66 9.06 -13.96
C ARG A 189 -14.62 10.24 -13.82
N ALA A 190 -15.24 10.40 -12.66
CA ALA A 190 -16.15 11.51 -12.40
C ALA A 190 -15.44 12.87 -12.50
N LEU A 191 -14.17 12.96 -12.08
CA LEU A 191 -13.41 14.21 -12.06
C LEU A 191 -12.69 14.54 -13.36
N PHE A 192 -12.15 13.53 -14.04
CA PHE A 192 -11.26 13.72 -15.20
C PHE A 192 -11.80 13.11 -16.50
N GLY A 193 -12.95 12.45 -16.47
CA GLY A 193 -13.56 11.82 -17.66
C GLY A 193 -12.84 10.56 -18.15
N LYS A 194 -11.81 10.08 -17.44
CA LYS A 194 -11.00 8.91 -17.83
C LYS A 194 -10.68 8.02 -16.65
N SER A 195 -10.38 6.75 -16.92
CA SER A 195 -10.16 5.73 -15.89
C SER A 195 -8.83 5.87 -15.14
N MET A 196 -7.84 6.56 -15.71
CA MET A 196 -6.52 6.68 -15.13
C MET A 196 -5.92 8.06 -15.40
N PRO A 197 -5.36 8.74 -14.39
CA PRO A 197 -4.74 10.05 -14.57
C PRO A 197 -3.40 9.92 -15.31
N GLU A 198 -3.11 10.86 -16.20
CA GLU A 198 -1.90 10.85 -17.05
C GLU A 198 -1.10 12.15 -16.95
N ARG A 199 -1.76 13.25 -16.57
CA ARG A 199 -1.09 14.53 -16.31
C ARG A 199 -0.75 14.62 -14.83
N ARG A 200 0.39 15.23 -14.50
CA ARG A 200 0.81 15.44 -13.10
C ARG A 200 -0.28 16.09 -12.24
N ARG A 201 -1.01 17.07 -12.78
CA ARG A 201 -2.14 17.73 -12.07
C ARG A 201 -3.28 16.76 -11.77
N GLU A 202 -3.60 15.86 -12.70
CA GLU A 202 -4.64 14.84 -12.51
C GLU A 202 -4.20 13.79 -11.49
N ILE A 203 -2.92 13.40 -11.50
CA ILE A 203 -2.36 12.47 -10.51
C ILE A 203 -2.48 13.09 -9.12
N ILE A 204 -2.01 14.33 -8.93
CA ILE A 204 -2.13 15.04 -7.65
C ILE A 204 -3.59 15.13 -7.21
N GLY A 205 -4.50 15.52 -8.11
CA GLY A 205 -5.93 15.56 -7.80
C GLY A 205 -6.48 14.20 -7.38
N ALA A 206 -6.16 13.13 -8.10
CA ALA A 206 -6.57 11.77 -7.73
C ALA A 206 -6.06 11.39 -6.34
N LEU A 207 -4.77 11.63 -6.03
CA LEU A 207 -4.20 11.34 -4.71
C LEU A 207 -4.90 12.11 -3.59
N LEU A 208 -5.21 13.38 -3.80
CA LEU A 208 -5.92 14.21 -2.82
C LEU A 208 -7.33 13.69 -2.56
N ILE A 209 -8.07 13.31 -3.60
CA ILE A 209 -9.44 12.78 -3.46
C ILE A 209 -9.43 11.42 -2.78
N TYR A 210 -8.55 10.48 -3.17
CA TYR A 210 -8.46 9.21 -2.45
C TYR A 210 -7.98 9.41 -1.01
N GLY A 211 -7.03 10.30 -0.78
CA GLY A 211 -6.59 10.66 0.57
C GLY A 211 -7.73 11.20 1.42
N LEU A 212 -8.54 12.10 0.89
CA LEU A 212 -9.71 12.65 1.58
C LEU A 212 -10.76 11.57 1.85
N ILE A 213 -11.11 10.75 0.86
CA ILE A 213 -12.09 9.65 1.03
C ILE A 213 -11.62 8.69 2.13
N LEU A 214 -10.37 8.25 2.10
CA LEU A 214 -9.81 7.32 3.08
C LEU A 214 -9.69 7.94 4.47
N ALA A 215 -9.34 9.23 4.55
CA ALA A 215 -9.33 9.96 5.82
C ALA A 215 -10.73 10.10 6.43
N LEU A 216 -11.74 10.43 5.62
CA LEU A 216 -13.13 10.52 6.04
C LEU A 216 -13.67 9.16 6.51
N LEU A 217 -13.36 8.09 5.78
CA LEU A 217 -13.71 6.73 6.19
C LEU A 217 -13.03 6.29 7.50
N SER A 218 -11.89 6.89 7.85
CA SER A 218 -11.21 6.63 9.12
C SER A 218 -11.84 7.35 10.32
N THR A 219 -12.67 8.38 10.10
CA THR A 219 -13.24 9.19 11.19
C THR A 219 -14.03 8.40 12.25
N PRO A 220 -14.85 7.38 11.93
CA PRO A 220 -15.57 6.62 12.95
C PRO A 220 -14.64 5.78 13.84
N MET A 221 -13.45 5.43 13.35
CA MET A 221 -12.43 4.70 14.10
C MET A 221 -11.56 5.65 14.92
N ALA A 222 -11.17 6.79 14.32
CA ALA A 222 -10.31 7.80 14.91
C ALA A 222 -10.99 8.61 16.04
N LEU A 223 -12.32 8.78 15.98
CA LEU A 223 -13.10 9.56 16.94
C LEU A 223 -13.62 8.76 18.15
N LYS A 224 -13.36 7.44 18.20
CA LYS A 224 -13.69 6.65 19.39
C LYS A 224 -12.91 7.17 20.61
N PRO A 225 -13.58 7.37 21.76
CA PRO A 225 -12.97 7.87 22.98
C PRO A 225 -11.88 6.92 23.50
#